data_AF-A0A9R1V8E6-F1
#
_entry.id   AF-A0A9R1V8E6-F1
#
_cell.length_a   1.000
_cell.length_b   1.000
_cell.length_c   1.000
_cell.angle_alpha   90.00
_cell.angle_beta   90.00
_cell.angle_gamma   90.00
#
_symmetry.space_group_name_H-M   'P 1'
#
loop_
_entity.id
_entity.type
_entity.pdbx_description
1 polymer ?
#
loop_
_entity_poly.entity_id
_entity_poly.type
_entity_poly.pdbx_seq_one_letter_code
_entity_poly.pdbx_strand_id
1 'polypeptide(L)'
;MYNVEGLMRLMEGEHVGPFNFGNPFEFTMLELAKVVQEPIDLNAKIEFKPNIEDDPHKRKPDISRAKELLGWMPYVSLREGLPLMVSDFRQRLFGDQKDPSINTFYFV
;
A
#
# COMPACT_ATOMS: atom_id res chain seq x y z
N MET A 1 -0.65 -9.88 2.09
CA MET A 1 -0.52 -10.75 3.28
C MET A 1 0.95 -11.11 3.60
N TYR A 2 1.95 -10.43 3.02
CA TYR A 2 3.34 -10.96 2.95
C TYR A 2 4.35 -10.27 3.87
N ASN A 3 4.04 -9.07 4.34
CA ASN A 3 4.73 -8.53 5.52
C ASN A 3 4.49 -9.43 6.74
N VAL A 4 3.31 -10.06 6.83
CA VAL A 4 3.00 -11.04 7.88
C VAL A 4 3.91 -12.26 7.78
N GLU A 5 4.17 -12.76 6.57
CA GLU A 5 5.14 -13.84 6.36
C GLU A 5 6.55 -13.48 6.86
N GLY A 6 7.01 -12.24 6.61
CA GLY A 6 8.30 -11.76 7.11
C GLY A 6 8.36 -11.72 8.64
N LEU A 7 7.27 -11.28 9.27
CA LEU A 7 7.13 -11.31 10.73
C LEU A 7 7.10 -12.74 11.28
N MET A 8 6.37 -13.65 10.64
CA MET A 8 6.31 -15.06 11.04
C MET A 8 7.70 -15.72 10.98
N ARG A 9 8.43 -15.51 9.88
CA ARG A 9 9.82 -16.02 9.73
C ARG A 9 10.75 -15.48 10.82
N LEU A 10 10.58 -14.23 11.22
CA LEU A 10 11.35 -13.65 12.32
C LEU A 10 10.96 -14.28 13.67
N MET A 11 9.66 -14.48 13.91
CA MET A 11 9.15 -15.07 15.15
C MET A 11 9.55 -16.54 15.32
N GLU A 12 9.64 -17.29 14.22
CA GLU A 12 10.01 -18.71 14.21
C GLU A 12 11.52 -18.93 14.15
N GLY A 13 12.29 -17.90 13.81
CA GLY A 13 13.75 -17.95 13.67
C GLY A 13 14.50 -17.66 14.97
N GLU A 14 15.82 -17.79 14.91
CA GLU A 14 16.73 -17.53 16.05
C GLU A 14 17.30 -16.09 16.04
N HIS A 15 16.91 -15.28 15.04
CA HIS A 15 17.50 -13.96 14.84
C HIS A 15 16.87 -12.90 15.75
N VAL A 16 17.71 -12.19 16.51
CA VAL A 16 17.29 -11.13 17.43
C VAL A 16 17.65 -9.74 16.90
N GLY A 17 16.77 -8.78 17.16
CA GLY A 17 17.00 -7.35 16.89
C GLY A 17 16.07 -6.77 15.84
N PRO A 18 16.31 -5.51 15.43
CA PRO A 18 15.42 -4.82 14.50
C PRO A 18 15.56 -5.34 13.07
N PHE A 19 14.43 -5.53 12.40
CA PHE A 19 14.31 -5.84 10.99
C PHE A 19 13.37 -4.84 10.33
N ASN A 20 13.78 -4.32 9.16
CA ASN A 20 12.91 -3.50 8.35
C ASN A 20 12.07 -4.40 7.44
N PHE A 21 10.75 -4.22 7.48
CA PHE A 21 9.83 -4.85 6.55
C PHE A 21 9.11 -3.76 5.75
N GLY A 22 9.27 -3.79 4.44
CA GLY A 22 8.58 -2.86 3.56
C GLY A 22 9.05 -2.97 2.13
N ASN A 23 8.45 -2.17 1.27
CA ASN A 23 8.77 -2.16 -0.15
C ASN A 23 10.07 -1.36 -0.40
N PRO A 24 11.15 -1.98 -0.93
CA PRO A 24 12.39 -1.27 -1.22
C PRO A 24 12.31 -0.42 -2.50
N PHE A 25 11.22 -0.53 -3.27
CA PHE A 25 10.99 0.29 -4.45
C PHE A 25 10.45 1.66 -4.03
N GLU A 26 11.14 2.71 -4.47
CA GLU A 26 10.80 4.09 -4.18
C GLU A 26 9.94 4.67 -5.31
N PHE A 27 8.96 5.49 -4.92
CA PHE A 27 8.10 6.24 -5.83
C PHE A 27 8.08 7.69 -5.38
N THR A 28 8.02 8.60 -6.34
CA THR A 28 7.59 9.98 -6.06
C THR A 28 6.11 10.00 -5.68
N MET A 29 5.68 11.03 -4.95
CA MET A 29 4.26 11.23 -4.64
C MET A 29 3.39 11.36 -5.89
N LEU A 30 3.93 11.93 -6.98
CA LEU A 30 3.21 12.02 -8.25
C LEU A 30 3.03 10.66 -8.93
N GLU A 31 4.06 9.81 -8.91
CA GLU A 31 3.95 8.44 -9.43
C GLU A 31 2.94 7.64 -8.62
N LEU A 32 3.00 7.71 -7.28
CA LEU A 32 2.04 7.05 -6.41
C LEU A 32 0.61 7.52 -6.70
N ALA A 33 0.38 8.83 -6.83
CA ALA A 33 -0.93 9.38 -7.15
C ALA A 33 -1.47 8.86 -8.49
N LYS A 34 -0.63 8.79 -9.52
CA LYS A 34 -1.01 8.24 -10.84
C LYS A 34 -1.36 6.74 -10.77
N VAL A 35 -0.55 5.93 -10.08
CA VAL A 35 -0.82 4.49 -9.94
C VAL A 35 -2.12 4.25 -9.16
N VAL A 36 -2.43 5.09 -8.17
CA VAL A 36 -3.70 5.01 -7.40
C VAL A 36 -4.90 5.49 -8.23
N GLN A 37 -4.72 6.48 -9.09
CA GLN A 37 -5.76 7.02 -9.96
C GLN A 37 -6.30 5.95 -10.93
N GLU A 38 -5.41 5.14 -11.52
CA GLU A 38 -5.74 4.10 -12.52
C GLU A 38 -6.89 3.16 -12.11
N PRO A 39 -6.86 2.47 -10.95
CA PRO A 39 -7.92 1.54 -10.55
C PRO A 39 -9.16 2.22 -9.92
N ILE A 40 -9.08 3.51 -9.56
CA ILE A 40 -10.15 4.22 -8.85
C ILE A 40 -11.00 5.03 -9.83
N ASP A 41 -10.40 6.06 -10.44
CA ASP A 41 -11.02 6.95 -11.43
C ASP A 41 -9.92 7.72 -12.18
N LEU A 42 -9.79 7.44 -13.48
CA LEU A 42 -8.83 8.09 -14.38
C LEU A 42 -9.05 9.61 -14.51
N ASN A 43 -10.24 10.12 -14.17
CA ASN A 43 -10.57 11.54 -14.27
C ASN A 43 -10.34 12.31 -12.97
N ALA A 44 -9.99 11.62 -11.87
CA ALA A 44 -9.77 12.28 -10.59
C ALA A 44 -8.65 13.33 -10.70
N LYS A 45 -8.89 14.54 -10.21
CA LYS A 45 -7.90 15.62 -10.28
C LYS A 45 -6.78 15.40 -9.25
N ILE A 46 -5.52 15.46 -9.69
CA ILE A 46 -4.37 15.49 -8.78
C ILE A 46 -4.10 16.95 -8.39
N GLU A 47 -4.17 17.24 -7.09
CA GLU A 47 -3.90 18.57 -6.55
C GLU A 47 -2.57 18.59 -5.78
N PHE A 48 -1.75 19.61 -6.02
CA PHE A 48 -0.47 19.79 -5.33
C PHE A 48 -0.66 20.67 -4.10
N LYS A 49 -0.22 20.18 -2.95
CA LYS A 49 -0.23 20.90 -1.69
C LYS A 49 1.19 21.03 -1.14
N PRO A 50 1.50 22.08 -0.35
CA PRO A 50 2.78 22.20 0.34
C PRO A 50 3.04 20.96 1.21
N ASN A 51 4.31 20.56 1.32
CA ASN A 51 4.69 19.49 2.22
C ASN A 51 4.56 19.94 3.68
N ILE A 52 4.34 19.00 4.59
CA ILE A 52 4.41 19.27 6.04
C ILE A 52 5.87 19.17 6.51
N GLU A 53 6.26 19.94 7.54
CA GLU A 53 7.66 20.00 8.02
C GLU A 53 8.22 18.63 8.42
N ASP A 54 7.39 17.73 8.96
CA ASP A 54 7.81 16.43 9.48
C ASP A 54 7.73 15.28 8.47
N ASP A 55 7.40 15.51 7.19
CA ASP A 55 7.32 14.41 6.23
C ASP A 55 8.72 13.97 5.74
N PRO A 56 9.16 12.73 6.02
CA PRO A 56 10.44 12.26 5.55
C PRO A 56 10.52 12.27 4.02
N HIS A 57 11.54 12.95 3.51
CA HIS A 57 11.81 13.08 2.07
C HIS A 57 12.09 11.75 1.35
N LYS A 58 12.38 10.66 2.08
CA LYS A 58 12.66 9.33 1.55
C LYS A 58 11.88 8.28 2.31
N ARG A 59 11.18 7.41 1.59
CA ARG A 59 10.40 6.29 2.13
C ARG A 59 10.88 4.97 1.51
N LYS A 60 12.15 4.65 1.73
CA LYS A 60 12.81 3.45 1.19
C LYS A 60 13.48 2.65 2.31
N PRO A 61 12.83 1.62 2.87
CA PRO A 61 13.45 0.76 3.87
C PRO A 61 14.60 -0.06 3.26
N ASP A 62 15.72 -0.12 3.98
CA ASP A 62 16.77 -1.10 3.70
C ASP A 62 16.37 -2.46 4.27
N ILE A 63 16.08 -3.42 3.39
CA ILE A 63 15.62 -4.77 3.74
C ILE A 63 16.72 -5.83 3.63
N SER A 64 17.99 -5.43 3.48
CA SER A 64 19.11 -6.37 3.25
C SER A 64 19.17 -7.47 4.31
N ARG A 65 18.97 -7.09 5.59
CA ARG A 65 18.95 -8.04 6.71
C ARG A 65 17.81 -9.05 6.63
N ALA A 66 16.60 -8.62 6.27
CA ALA A 66 15.46 -9.52 6.12
C ALA A 66 15.65 -10.47 4.93
N LYS A 67 16.27 -9.99 3.85
CA LYS A 67 16.60 -10.80 2.68
C LYS A 67 17.66 -11.85 3.01
N GLU A 68 18.76 -11.45 3.64
CA GLU A 68 19.91 -12.32 3.91
C GLU A 68 19.63 -13.35 5.01
N LEU A 69 18.98 -12.94 6.10
CA LEU A 69 18.82 -13.79 7.28
C LEU A 69 17.48 -14.55 7.29
N LEU A 70 16.41 -13.95 6.76
CA LEU A 70 15.07 -14.56 6.76
C LEU A 70 14.67 -15.11 5.38
N GLY A 71 15.48 -14.87 4.36
CA GLY A 71 15.11 -15.18 2.97
C GLY A 71 13.83 -14.46 2.54
N TRP A 72 13.52 -13.31 3.15
CA TRP A 72 12.26 -12.59 2.93
C TRP A 72 12.44 -11.37 2.04
N MET A 73 11.52 -11.18 1.11
CA MET A 73 11.40 -9.98 0.29
C MET A 73 9.91 -9.80 -0.08
N PRO A 74 9.39 -8.56 -0.16
CA PRO A 74 8.04 -8.36 -0.67
C PRO A 74 7.98 -8.76 -2.15
N TYR A 75 6.98 -9.55 -2.52
CA TYR A 75 6.81 -10.01 -3.89
C TYR A 75 5.56 -9.44 -4.59
N VAL A 76 4.61 -8.88 -3.83
CA VAL A 76 3.44 -8.22 -4.42
C VAL A 76 3.78 -6.77 -4.71
N SER A 77 3.72 -6.41 -5.98
CA SER A 77 3.89 -5.04 -6.42
C SER A 77 2.69 -4.17 -6.04
N LEU A 78 2.90 -2.85 -6.03
CA LEU A 78 1.84 -1.88 -5.81
C LEU A 78 0.70 -2.04 -6.84
N ARG A 79 1.04 -2.33 -8.11
CA ARG A 79 0.08 -2.53 -9.21
C ARG A 79 -0.78 -3.77 -9.04
N GLU A 80 -0.25 -4.82 -8.41
CA GLU A 80 -1.01 -6.04 -8.10
C GLU A 80 -1.87 -5.88 -6.84
N GLY A 81 -1.34 -5.20 -5.81
CA GLY A 81 -2.03 -5.04 -4.52
C GLY A 81 -3.17 -4.02 -4.53
N LEU A 82 -3.03 -2.93 -5.30
CA LEU A 82 -4.01 -1.84 -5.34
C LEU A 82 -5.42 -2.29 -5.78
N PRO A 83 -5.59 -3.06 -6.88
CA PRO A 83 -6.93 -3.52 -7.29
C PRO A 83 -7.65 -4.34 -6.21
N LEU A 84 -6.91 -5.16 -5.45
CA LEU A 84 -7.47 -5.94 -4.35
C LEU A 84 -7.99 -5.04 -3.23
N MET A 85 -7.22 -4.01 -2.88
CA MET A 85 -7.61 -3.00 -1.90
C MET A 85 -8.83 -2.20 -2.38
N VAL A 86 -8.84 -1.75 -3.65
CA VAL A 86 -9.99 -1.02 -4.22
C VAL A 86 -11.26 -1.88 -4.19
N SER A 87 -11.17 -3.15 -4.56
CA SER A 87 -12.30 -4.10 -4.52
C SER A 87 -12.86 -4.23 -3.10
N ASP A 88 -11.98 -4.44 -2.12
CA ASP A 88 -12.35 -4.59 -0.73
C ASP A 88 -12.97 -3.30 -0.14
N PHE A 89 -12.43 -2.11 -0.46
CA PHE A 89 -13.04 -0.84 -0.08
C PHE A 89 -14.41 -0.63 -0.74
N ARG A 90 -14.56 -0.95 -2.03
CA ARG A 90 -15.86 -0.87 -2.71
C ARG A 90 -16.89 -1.76 -2.02
N GLN A 91 -16.51 -2.98 -1.64
CA GLN A 91 -17.39 -3.88 -0.90
C GLN A 91 -17.76 -3.32 0.48
N ARG A 92 -16.79 -2.82 1.26
CA ARG A 92 -17.06 -2.31 2.61
C ARG A 92 -17.87 -1.01 2.62
N LEU A 93 -17.75 -0.18 1.58
CA LEU A 93 -18.47 1.09 1.48
C LEU A 93 -19.84 0.98 0.80
N PHE A 94 -20.00 0.07 -0.17
CA PHE A 94 -21.20 -0.02 -1.01
C PHE A 94 -21.88 -1.41 -0.99
N GLY A 95 -21.20 -2.45 -0.53
CA GLY A 95 -21.64 -3.85 -0.61
C GLY A 95 -22.75 -4.26 0.37
N ASP A 96 -23.03 -3.45 1.39
CA ASP A 96 -24.15 -3.66 2.33
C ASP A 96 -25.43 -2.90 1.92
N GLN A 97 -25.38 -2.07 0.87
CA GLN A 97 -26.54 -1.35 0.35
C GLN A 97 -27.31 -2.25 -0.63
N LYS A 98 -28.15 -3.16 -0.09
CA LYS A 98 -29.28 -3.74 -0.86
C LYS A 98 -30.44 -2.75 -0.98
N ASP A 99 -30.17 -1.51 -1.37
CA ASP A 99 -31.20 -0.53 -1.72
C ASP A 99 -31.02 -0.11 -3.19
N PRO A 100 -31.91 -0.52 -4.10
CA PRO A 100 -31.85 -0.17 -5.52
C PRO A 100 -32.02 1.34 -5.80
N SER A 101 -32.30 2.17 -4.79
CA SER A 101 -32.58 3.59 -4.97
C SER A 101 -31.35 4.52 -4.95
N ILE A 102 -30.17 4.03 -4.55
CA ILE A 102 -28.98 4.88 -4.42
C ILE A 102 -28.00 4.61 -5.56
N ASN A 103 -28.33 5.10 -6.76
CA ASN A 103 -27.43 5.10 -7.93
C ASN A 103 -26.72 6.45 -8.13
N THR A 104 -26.66 7.29 -7.09
CA THR A 104 -26.00 8.61 -7.16
C THR A 104 -24.78 8.62 -6.25
N PHE A 105 -23.59 8.65 -6.85
CA PHE A 105 -22.33 8.82 -6.16
C PHE A 105 -22.13 10.31 -5.85
N TYR A 106 -22.14 10.66 -4.57
CA TYR A 106 -21.65 11.96 -4.09
C TYR A 106 -20.27 11.75 -3.48
N PHE A 107 -19.25 12.37 -4.07
CA PHE A 107 -17.93 12.51 -3.45
C PHE A 107 -17.87 13.91 -2.84
N VAL A 108 -17.68 13.97 -1.51
CA VAL A 108 -17.24 15.18 -0.80
C VAL A 108 -15.74 15.41 -1.01
#